data_AF-A0A8S3ZJW2-F1
#
_entry.id   AF-A0A8S3ZJW2-F1
#
_cell.length_a   1.000
_cell.length_b   1.000
_cell.length_c   1.000
_cell.angle_alpha   90.00
_cell.angle_beta   90.00
_cell.angle_gamma   90.00
#
_symmetry.space_group_name_H-M   'P 1'
#
loop_
_entity.id
_entity.type
_entity.pdbx_description
1 polymer ?
#
loop_
_entity_poly.entity_id
_entity_poly.type
_entity_poly.pdbx_seq_one_letter_code
_entity_poly.pdbx_strand_id
1 'polypeptide(L)'
;EKEQKKSEIERLLPPEPEANHPDSIRIMLKIPSGCRIERRFLRSQSIKWLFYYVFCHKECPDDFQIVTNFPKRTLPCEPRDNETDPPTFEEIGLGRSEMLFVHDNQA
;
A
#
# COMPACT_ATOMS: atom_id res chain seq x y z
N GLU A 1 22.11 1.92 -2.42
CA GLU A 1 21.12 1.75 -3.51
C GLU A 1 19.67 1.64 -3.00
N LYS A 2 19.30 0.62 -2.21
CA LYS A 2 17.92 0.48 -1.68
C LYS A 2 17.42 1.70 -0.89
N GLU A 3 18.26 2.27 -0.02
CA GLU A 3 17.89 3.44 0.80
C GLU A 3 17.68 4.71 -0.03
N GLN A 4 18.47 4.87 -1.10
CA GLN A 4 18.28 5.95 -2.07
C GLN A 4 16.96 5.76 -2.83
N LYS A 5 16.66 4.54 -3.25
CA LYS A 5 15.38 4.20 -3.91
C LYS A 5 14.18 4.49 -3.00
N LYS A 6 14.25 4.12 -1.72
CA LYS A 6 13.20 4.44 -0.73
C LYS A 6 13.01 5.96 -0.58
N SER A 7 14.10 6.71 -0.48
CA SER A 7 14.05 8.17 -0.35
C SER A 7 13.41 8.86 -1.57
N GLU A 8 13.77 8.42 -2.78
CA GLU A 8 13.20 8.95 -4.01
C GLU A 8 11.71 8.62 -4.14
N ILE A 9 11.32 7.37 -3.84
CA ILE A 9 9.91 6.96 -3.85
C ILE A 9 9.09 7.71 -2.79
N GLU A 10 9.65 7.91 -1.60
CA GLU A 10 8.98 8.63 -0.51
C GLU A 10 8.64 10.07 -0.92
N ARG A 11 9.53 10.73 -1.67
CA ARG A 11 9.29 12.08 -2.23
C ARG A 11 8.19 12.11 -3.28
N LEU A 12 7.95 11.00 -3.98
CA LEU A 12 6.91 10.86 -4.99
C LEU A 12 5.55 10.51 -4.39
N LEU A 13 5.50 10.03 -3.13
CA LEU A 13 4.24 9.65 -2.50
C LEU A 13 3.27 10.83 -2.47
N PRO A 14 2.04 10.65 -2.97
CA PRO A 14 1.04 11.70 -2.94
C PRO A 14 0.69 12.06 -1.49
N PRO A 15 0.33 13.33 -1.22
CA PRO A 15 -0.12 13.73 0.10
C PRO A 15 -1.35 12.93 0.51
N GLU A 16 -1.50 12.71 1.82
CA GLU A 16 -2.66 12.03 2.36
C GLU A 16 -3.93 12.87 2.16
N PRO A 17 -5.00 12.32 1.56
CA PRO A 17 -6.25 13.06 1.36
C PRO A 17 -6.98 13.29 2.68
N GLU A 18 -7.85 14.31 2.68
CA GLU A 18 -8.65 14.66 3.85
C GLU A 18 -9.65 13.56 4.26
N ALA A 19 -10.10 13.58 5.52
CA ALA A 19 -11.00 12.57 6.09
C ALA A 19 -12.40 12.61 5.49
N ASN A 20 -12.84 13.80 5.12
CA ASN A 20 -14.15 14.14 4.56
C ASN A 20 -14.18 14.01 3.03
N HIS A 21 -13.05 13.71 2.37
CA HIS A 21 -13.01 13.60 0.92
C HIS A 21 -13.84 12.39 0.46
N PRO A 22 -14.79 12.56 -0.49
CA PRO A 22 -15.76 11.52 -0.86
C PRO A 22 -15.10 10.25 -1.41
N ASP A 23 -13.99 10.43 -2.14
CA ASP A 23 -13.20 9.33 -2.71
C ASP A 23 -12.03 8.89 -1.82
N SER A 24 -11.99 9.31 -0.55
CA SER A 24 -10.99 8.85 0.39
C SER A 24 -11.29 7.42 0.81
N ILE A 25 -10.25 6.60 0.86
CA ILE A 25 -10.27 5.28 1.48
C ILE A 25 -9.24 5.27 2.61
N ARG A 26 -9.61 4.64 3.71
CA ARG A 26 -8.70 4.41 4.84
C ARG A 26 -8.14 2.99 4.75
N ILE A 27 -6.83 2.86 4.67
CA ILE A 27 -6.16 1.57 4.67
C ILE A 27 -5.43 1.40 6.00
N MET A 28 -5.76 0.33 6.72
CA MET A 28 -5.06 -0.09 7.92
C MET A 28 -4.24 -1.34 7.63
N LEU A 29 -2.93 -1.26 7.79
CA LEU A 29 -1.99 -2.35 7.55
C LEU A 29 -1.52 -2.91 8.88
N LYS A 30 -1.71 -4.22 9.08
CA LYS A 30 -1.05 -4.96 10.16
C LYS A 30 0.29 -5.48 9.63
N ILE A 31 1.37 -5.06 10.27
CA ILE A 31 2.74 -5.43 9.87
C ILE A 31 3.25 -6.61 10.73
N PRO A 32 4.21 -7.41 10.25
CA PRO A 32 4.64 -8.65 10.91
C PRO A 32 5.28 -8.41 12.28
N SER A 33 5.81 -7.21 12.54
CA SER A 33 6.28 -6.80 13.87
C SER A 33 5.18 -6.72 14.93
N GLY A 34 3.91 -6.82 14.53
CA GLY A 34 2.74 -6.70 15.41
C GLY A 34 2.16 -5.28 15.47
N CYS A 35 2.90 -4.29 14.98
CA CYS A 35 2.43 -2.91 14.84
C CYS A 35 1.33 -2.78 13.77
N ARG A 36 0.62 -1.64 13.82
CA ARG A 36 -0.36 -1.27 12.81
C ARG A 36 -0.05 0.13 12.32
N ILE A 37 -0.03 0.29 11.00
CA ILE A 37 0.12 1.58 10.35
C ILE A 37 -1.13 1.87 9.55
N GLU A 38 -1.46 3.13 9.39
CA GLU A 38 -2.62 3.54 8.64
C GLU A 38 -2.32 4.75 7.78
N ARG A 39 -2.98 4.80 6.61
CA ARG A 39 -2.89 5.92 5.67
C ARG A 39 -4.16 5.99 4.84
N ARG A 40 -4.52 7.22 4.43
CA ARG A 40 -5.60 7.43 3.47
C ARG A 40 -5.06 7.55 2.05
N PHE A 41 -5.86 7.11 1.10
CA PHE A 41 -5.57 7.20 -0.34
C PHE A 41 -6.86 7.60 -1.09
N LEU A 42 -6.72 8.05 -2.33
CA LEU A 42 -7.88 8.29 -3.20
C LEU A 42 -8.26 7.01 -3.95
N ARG A 43 -9.56 6.74 -4.11
CA ARG A 43 -10.08 5.59 -4.87
C ARG A 43 -9.51 5.48 -6.29
N SER A 44 -9.34 6.62 -6.95
CA SER A 44 -8.83 6.77 -8.30
C SER A 44 -7.31 6.60 -8.42
N GLN A 45 -6.58 6.53 -7.31
CA GLN A 45 -5.14 6.32 -7.32
C GLN A 45 -4.82 4.84 -7.57
N SER A 46 -3.73 4.59 -8.31
CA SER A 46 -3.16 3.26 -8.46
C SER A 46 -2.75 2.69 -7.10
N ILE A 47 -3.00 1.40 -6.88
CA ILE A 47 -2.61 0.71 -5.66
C ILE A 47 -1.08 0.57 -5.51
N LYS A 48 -0.28 0.97 -6.52
CA LYS A 48 1.17 1.13 -6.39
C LYS A 48 1.57 2.06 -5.24
N TRP A 49 0.76 3.07 -4.95
CA TRP A 49 1.05 4.02 -3.87
C TRP A 49 0.97 3.36 -2.49
N LEU A 50 0.14 2.33 -2.36
CA LEU A 50 0.12 1.49 -1.17
C LEU A 50 1.43 0.69 -1.02
N PHE A 51 1.90 0.08 -2.11
CA PHE A 51 3.16 -0.65 -2.12
C PHE A 51 4.34 0.27 -1.76
N TYR A 52 4.43 1.44 -2.39
CA TYR A 52 5.46 2.43 -2.09
C TYR A 52 5.42 2.92 -0.64
N TYR A 53 4.22 3.14 -0.09
CA TYR A 53 4.07 3.52 1.31
C TYR A 53 4.64 2.45 2.25
N VAL A 54 4.33 1.17 2.02
CA VAL A 54 4.87 0.06 2.81
C VAL A 54 6.39 -0.09 2.60
N PHE A 55 6.85 -0.01 1.35
CA PHE A 55 8.27 -0.15 1.00
C PHE A 55 9.17 0.90 1.65
N CYS A 56 8.69 2.15 1.74
CA CYS A 56 9.42 3.23 2.41
C CYS A 56 9.30 3.20 3.94
N HIS A 57 8.36 2.43 4.50
CA HIS A 57 8.13 2.40 5.94
C HIS A 57 9.21 1.59 6.67
N LYS A 58 9.85 2.21 7.68
CA LYS A 58 11.00 1.62 8.39
C LYS A 58 10.69 0.31 9.13
N GLU A 59 9.45 0.16 9.61
CA GLU A 59 9.00 -1.05 10.31
C GLU A 59 8.52 -2.17 9.37
N CYS A 60 8.46 -1.91 8.05
CA CYS A 60 8.05 -2.91 7.08
C CYS A 60 9.25 -3.66 6.50
N PRO A 61 9.09 -4.96 6.19
CA PRO A 61 10.14 -5.75 5.55
C PRO A 61 10.47 -5.24 4.14
N ASP A 62 11.66 -5.61 3.65
CA ASP A 62 12.14 -5.23 2.31
C ASP A 62 11.46 -6.03 1.20
N ASP A 63 11.11 -7.29 1.46
CA ASP A 63 10.45 -8.21 0.53
C ASP A 63 9.15 -8.68 1.16
N PHE A 64 8.04 -8.22 0.61
CA PHE A 64 6.74 -8.35 1.23
C PHE A 64 5.62 -8.51 0.22
N GLN A 65 4.50 -9.02 0.69
CA GLN A 65 3.25 -9.03 -0.05
C GLN A 65 2.12 -8.48 0.82
N ILE A 66 1.22 -7.70 0.21
CA ILE A 66 0.05 -7.16 0.90
C ILE A 66 -1.14 -8.06 0.61
N VAL A 67 -1.82 -8.52 1.65
CA VAL A 67 -3.00 -9.39 1.51
C VAL A 67 -4.22 -8.79 2.18
N THR A 68 -5.41 -9.10 1.66
CA THR A 68 -6.70 -8.75 2.26
C THR A 68 -7.10 -9.77 3.33
N ASN A 69 -7.96 -9.35 4.27
CA ASN A 69 -8.51 -10.25 5.29
C ASN A 69 -9.56 -11.23 4.73
N PHE A 70 -10.55 -10.71 4.00
CA PHE A 70 -11.65 -11.52 3.48
C PHE A 70 -12.27 -10.94 2.19
N PRO A 71 -12.38 -11.72 1.09
CA PRO A 71 -11.69 -13.00 0.88
C PRO A 71 -10.18 -12.78 0.95
N LYS A 72 -9.43 -13.74 1.48
CA LYS A 72 -7.98 -13.64 1.58
C LYS A 72 -7.36 -13.73 0.18
N ARG A 73 -6.77 -12.63 -0.30
CA ARG A 73 -6.06 -12.57 -1.58
C ARG A 73 -4.86 -11.64 -1.49
N THR A 74 -3.83 -11.92 -2.27
CA THR A 74 -2.67 -11.03 -2.44
C THR A 74 -3.03 -9.91 -3.41
N LEU A 75 -2.69 -8.68 -3.06
CA LEU A 75 -2.96 -7.50 -3.88
C LEU A 75 -1.85 -7.32 -4.91
N PRO A 76 -2.17 -7.16 -6.22
CA PRO A 76 -1.19 -6.92 -7.27
C PRO A 76 -0.74 -5.44 -7.24
N CYS A 77 -0.07 -5.05 -6.15
CA CYS A 77 0.32 -3.66 -5.89
C CYS A 77 1.77 -3.33 -6.20
N GLU A 78 2.60 -4.35 -6.39
CA GLU A 78 3.98 -4.15 -6.82
C GLU A 78 4.01 -3.69 -8.29
N PRO A 79 4.60 -2.52 -8.58
CA PRO A 79 4.80 -2.06 -9.94
C PRO A 79 5.88 -2.90 -10.61
N ARG A 80 5.56 -3.46 -11.79
CA ARG A 80 6.50 -4.26 -12.58
C ARG A 80 7.17 -3.38 -13.62
N ASP A 81 8.49 -3.49 -13.75
CA ASP A 81 9.25 -2.74 -14.74
C ASP A 81 8.74 -3.10 -16.16
N ASN A 82 8.26 -2.10 -16.90
CA ASN A 82 7.67 -2.16 -18.25
C ASN A 82 6.18 -2.55 -18.38
N GLU A 83 5.42 -2.73 -17.30
CA GLU A 83 3.96 -2.86 -17.39
C GLU A 83 3.23 -1.55 -17.05
N THR A 84 1.98 -1.43 -17.49
CA THR A 84 1.04 -0.39 -17.02
C THR A 84 0.97 -0.38 -15.49
N ASP A 85 0.74 0.80 -14.93
CA ASP A 85 0.57 0.95 -13.48
C ASP A 85 -0.44 -0.08 -12.93
N PRO A 86 -0.20 -0.61 -11.72
CA PRO A 86 -1.17 -1.44 -11.01
C PRO A 86 -2.57 -0.80 -11.00
N PRO A 87 -3.64 -1.61 -10.95
CA PRO A 87 -5.00 -1.12 -10.90
C PRO A 87 -5.21 -0.17 -9.72
N THR A 88 -6.24 0.66 -9.81
CA THR A 88 -6.65 1.58 -8.76
C THR A 88 -7.27 0.86 -7.57
N PHE A 89 -7.34 1.56 -6.43
CA PHE A 89 -8.02 1.01 -5.25
C PHE A 89 -9.50 0.70 -5.52
N GLU A 90 -10.15 1.48 -6.37
CA GLU A 90 -11.52 1.22 -6.84
C GLU A 90 -11.62 -0.06 -7.68
N GLU A 91 -10.72 -0.25 -8.65
CA GLU A 91 -10.70 -1.44 -9.52
C GLU A 91 -10.41 -2.73 -8.75
N ILE A 92 -9.60 -2.67 -7.70
CA ILE A 92 -9.39 -3.81 -6.79
C ILE A 92 -10.68 -4.13 -6.02
N GLY A 93 -11.58 -3.17 -5.85
CA GLY A 93 -12.83 -3.35 -5.09
C GLY A 93 -12.62 -3.20 -3.58
N LEU A 94 -11.72 -2.31 -3.15
CA LEU A 94 -11.52 -1.98 -1.74
C LEU A 94 -12.63 -1.05 -1.23
N GLY A 95 -13.11 -1.33 -0.02
CA GLY A 95 -14.14 -0.55 0.67
C GLY A 95 -13.68 0.87 1.06
N ARG A 96 -14.50 1.57 1.84
CA ARG A 96 -14.11 2.89 2.40
C ARG A 96 -13.06 2.76 3.51
N SER A 97 -13.03 1.64 4.20
CA SER A 97 -12.06 1.36 5.27
C SER A 97 -11.71 -0.12 5.23
N GLU A 98 -10.47 -0.44 4.88
CA GLU A 98 -10.01 -1.82 4.69
C GLU A 98 -8.88 -2.15 5.64
N MET A 99 -8.91 -3.36 6.20
CA MET A 99 -7.81 -3.94 6.96
C MET A 99 -7.04 -4.93 6.08
N LEU A 100 -5.76 -4.64 5.88
CA LEU A 100 -4.81 -5.41 5.10
C LEU A 100 -3.68 -5.91 6.00
N PHE A 101 -2.96 -6.92 5.52
CA PHE A 101 -1.84 -7.52 6.23
C PHE A 101 -0.61 -7.49 5.34
N VAL A 102 0.51 -7.07 5.91
CA VAL A 102 1.82 -7.20 5.28
C VAL A 102 2.39 -8.55 5.70
N HIS A 103 2.66 -9.41 4.73
CA HIS A 103 3.41 -10.64 4.92
C HIS A 103 4.84 -10.42 4.48
N ASP A 104 5.77 -10.77 5.36
CA ASP A 104 7.19 -10.88 5.02
C ASP A 104 7.42 -12.17 4.23
N ASN A 105 8.05 -12.07 3.06
CA ASN A 105 8.36 -13.23 2.23
C ASN A 105 9.65 -13.94 2.67
N GLN A 106 10.46 -13.32 3.53
CA GLN A 106 11.74 -13.86 4.02
C GLN A 106 11.66 -14.40 5.46
N ALA A 107 10.48 -14.37 6.08
CA ALA A 107 10.24 -14.82 7.45
C ALA A 107 10.10 -16.35 7.59
#